data_AF-A0A220VGJ4-F1
#
_entry.id   AF-A0A220VGJ4-F1
#
_cell.length_a   1.000
_cell.length_b   1.000
_cell.length_c   1.000
_cell.angle_alpha   90.00
_cell.angle_beta   90.00
_cell.angle_gamma   90.00
#
_symmetry.space_group_name_H-M   'P 1'
#
loop_
_entity.id
_entity.type
_entity.pdbx_description
1 polymer ?
#
loop_
_entity_poly.entity_id
_entity_poly.type
_entity_poly.pdbx_seq_one_letter_code
_entity_poly.pdbx_strand_id
1 'polypeptide(L)'
;MIYSMNHTVGDGASYYKLFKMMSLDEEIQSLNFDRKHEFSEVELSFSESQNKAKEQEQKKKNGFRKVINLDLIQKIKEKNNAACGDRWVSTHDIITSMLFNSLKADQLMYAINTRPHLSYLDDHDVGNYVDAIIIDSSDEITAKDIRQSINDYKSGLHVKSDKLKNSNGATKTALLTSWVQNYKTLILGANCKQNFHLPLVPSNLQGKAIGGVDHLCVLFCLNESTWMLVGLTTNTNWLENNPLFLN
;
A
#
# COMPACT_ATOMS: atom_id res chain seq x y z
N MET A 1 14.45 14.09 12.88
CA MET A 1 14.16 12.87 13.65
C MET A 1 14.12 11.69 12.70
N ILE A 2 14.78 10.58 13.04
CA ILE A 2 14.62 9.30 12.33
C ILE A 2 13.91 8.38 13.32
N TYR A 3 12.80 7.78 12.90
CA TYR A 3 12.04 6.81 13.67
C TYR A 3 11.89 5.54 12.84
N SER A 4 12.36 4.42 13.37
CA SER A 4 12.38 3.13 12.70
C SER A 4 11.78 2.06 13.59
N MET A 5 11.13 1.08 12.95
CA MET A 5 10.58 -0.10 13.60
C MET A 5 10.93 -1.31 12.75
N ASN A 6 11.30 -2.42 13.39
CA ASN A 6 11.52 -3.67 12.68
C ASN A 6 10.16 -4.22 12.21
N HIS A 7 10.04 -4.56 10.92
CA HIS A 7 8.78 -5.02 10.33
C HIS A 7 8.33 -6.39 10.89
N THR A 8 9.21 -7.18 11.53
CA THR A 8 8.81 -8.37 12.30
C THR A 8 8.00 -7.98 13.54
N VAL A 9 8.23 -6.78 14.10
CA VAL A 9 7.52 -6.31 15.29
C VAL A 9 6.11 -5.84 14.93
N GLY A 10 5.96 -5.06 13.87
CA GLY A 10 4.64 -4.64 13.41
C GLY A 10 4.62 -4.01 12.03
N ASP A 11 3.41 -3.71 11.59
CA ASP A 11 3.11 -3.13 10.29
C ASP A 11 3.08 -1.59 10.30
N GLY A 12 2.72 -0.99 9.16
CA GLY A 12 2.56 0.46 9.05
C GLY A 12 1.54 1.05 10.03
N ALA A 13 0.44 0.34 10.35
CA ALA A 13 -0.55 0.87 11.31
C ALA A 13 0.04 0.91 12.74
N SER A 14 0.73 -0.14 13.16
CA SER A 14 1.48 -0.18 14.43
C SER A 14 2.54 0.91 14.48
N TYR A 15 3.31 1.08 13.40
CA TYR A 15 4.32 2.13 13.27
C TYR A 15 3.72 3.52 13.53
N TYR A 16 2.63 3.87 12.85
CA TYR A 16 2.03 5.19 12.99
C TYR A 16 1.31 5.38 14.33
N LYS A 17 0.77 4.32 14.94
CA LYS A 17 0.20 4.40 16.29
C LYS A 17 1.27 4.85 17.29
N LEU A 18 2.43 4.19 17.29
CA LEU A 18 3.57 4.57 18.15
C LEU A 18 4.17 5.92 17.77
N PHE A 19 4.33 6.19 16.46
CA PHE A 19 4.87 7.45 15.97
C PHE A 19 4.02 8.66 16.40
N LYS A 20 2.69 8.54 16.36
CA LYS A 20 1.78 9.61 16.79
C LYS A 20 1.90 9.93 18.28
N MET A 21 2.16 8.94 19.13
CA MET A 21 2.39 9.17 20.58
C MET A 21 3.66 9.98 20.88
N MET A 22 4.52 10.23 19.88
CA MET A 22 5.64 11.18 20.01
C MET A 22 5.20 12.64 19.88
N SER A 23 3.96 12.91 19.45
CA SER A 23 3.38 14.24 19.35
C SER A 23 3.00 14.76 20.74
N LEU A 24 3.31 16.03 21.04
CA LEU A 24 3.04 16.61 22.36
C LEU A 24 1.54 16.85 22.64
N ASP A 25 0.71 16.79 21.61
CA ASP A 25 -0.75 16.92 21.69
C ASP A 25 -1.46 15.56 21.66
N GLU A 26 -0.73 14.44 21.62
CA GLU A 26 -1.29 13.10 21.61
C GLU A 26 -1.19 12.44 22.99
N GLU A 27 -2.24 11.73 23.37
CA GLU A 27 -2.25 10.93 24.60
C GLU A 27 -1.40 9.67 24.40
N ILE A 28 -0.56 9.35 25.40
CA ILE A 28 0.14 8.07 25.44
C ILE A 28 -0.86 7.00 25.86
N GLN A 29 -1.21 6.12 24.94
CA GLN A 29 -2.15 5.03 25.21
C GLN A 29 -1.41 3.73 25.53
N SER A 30 -1.99 2.92 26.40
CA SER A 30 -1.56 1.53 26.58
C SER A 30 -1.95 0.71 25.35
N LEU A 31 -1.08 -0.18 24.90
CA LEU A 31 -1.26 -0.97 23.67
C LEU A 31 -1.28 -2.46 24.01
N ASN A 32 -1.97 -3.24 23.17
CA ASN A 32 -2.01 -4.69 23.29
C ASN A 32 -0.85 -5.30 22.48
N PHE A 33 0.09 -5.92 23.18
CA PHE A 33 1.26 -6.59 22.58
C PHE A 33 1.08 -8.12 22.49
N ASP A 34 -0.03 -8.65 22.99
CA ASP A 34 -0.35 -10.08 22.88
C ASP A 34 -0.72 -10.39 21.43
N ARG A 35 0.15 -11.14 20.76
CA ARG A 35 -0.04 -11.46 19.35
C ARG A 35 -1.26 -12.37 19.16
N LYS A 36 -2.16 -11.95 18.27
CA LYS A 36 -3.30 -12.78 17.84
C LYS A 36 -2.81 -13.83 16.86
N HIS A 37 -2.32 -14.96 17.38
CA HIS A 37 -1.77 -16.07 16.59
C HIS A 37 -2.79 -16.73 15.64
N GLU A 38 -4.09 -16.50 15.85
CA GLU A 38 -5.17 -16.90 14.95
C GLU A 38 -5.21 -16.05 13.66
N PHE A 39 -4.54 -14.90 13.62
CA PHE A 39 -4.36 -14.15 12.38
C PHE A 39 -3.37 -14.86 11.46
N SER A 40 -3.87 -15.33 10.32
CA SER A 40 -3.06 -15.79 9.20
C SER A 40 -3.13 -14.78 8.07
N GLU A 41 -1.98 -14.31 7.60
CA GLU A 41 -1.90 -13.55 6.35
C GLU A 41 -2.34 -14.44 5.19
N VAL A 42 -2.93 -13.87 4.13
CA VAL A 42 -3.00 -14.60 2.86
C VAL A 42 -1.58 -14.93 2.46
N GLU A 43 -1.29 -16.23 2.38
CA GLU A 43 0.00 -16.71 1.90
C GLU A 43 0.15 -16.22 0.47
N LEU A 44 0.95 -15.16 0.31
CA LEU A 44 1.34 -14.68 -1.00
C LEU A 44 2.22 -15.76 -1.58
N SER A 45 1.62 -16.63 -2.40
CA SER A 45 2.35 -17.62 -3.17
C SER A 45 3.19 -16.88 -4.21
N PHE A 46 4.29 -16.27 -3.77
CA PHE A 46 5.40 -15.87 -4.61
C PHE A 46 5.99 -17.18 -5.10
N SER A 47 5.35 -17.78 -6.11
CA SER A 47 5.42 -19.19 -6.50
C SER A 47 6.54 -19.99 -5.80
N GLU A 48 6.17 -21.10 -5.18
CA GLU A 48 7.07 -22.21 -4.83
C GLU A 48 7.79 -22.84 -6.06
N SER A 49 7.98 -22.08 -7.14
CA SER A 49 8.98 -22.30 -8.17
C SER A 49 10.41 -22.01 -7.69
N GLN A 50 10.61 -21.75 -6.39
CA GLN A 50 11.94 -21.65 -5.75
C GLN A 50 12.78 -22.94 -5.84
N ASN A 51 12.21 -24.08 -6.22
CA ASN A 51 12.99 -25.30 -6.47
C ASN A 51 13.48 -25.48 -7.92
N LYS A 52 13.31 -24.50 -8.82
CA LYS A 52 13.88 -24.58 -10.19
C LYS A 52 14.51 -23.30 -10.74
N ALA A 53 14.79 -22.29 -9.92
CA ALA A 53 15.55 -21.12 -10.36
C ALA A 53 17.02 -21.22 -9.91
N LYS A 54 17.83 -21.85 -10.77
CA LYS A 54 19.21 -21.36 -10.99
C LYS A 54 19.16 -19.83 -11.04
N GLU A 55 20.00 -19.16 -10.27
CA GLU A 55 20.38 -17.75 -10.42
C GLU A 55 19.34 -16.91 -11.18
N GLN A 56 18.20 -16.60 -10.55
CA GLN A 56 17.41 -15.49 -11.04
C GLN A 56 18.31 -14.26 -10.92
N GLU A 57 18.86 -13.81 -12.06
CA GLU A 57 19.33 -12.45 -12.24
C GLU A 57 18.32 -11.57 -11.50
N GLN A 58 18.76 -10.89 -10.44
CA GLN A 58 17.93 -9.89 -9.79
C GLN A 58 17.48 -8.93 -10.90
N LYS A 59 16.19 -8.98 -11.26
CA LYS A 59 15.64 -8.08 -12.27
C LYS A 59 16.07 -6.67 -11.87
N LYS A 60 16.81 -5.97 -12.74
CA LYS A 60 17.26 -4.61 -12.46
C LYS A 60 16.04 -3.73 -12.21
N LYS A 61 15.89 -3.26 -10.98
CA LYS A 61 14.80 -2.35 -10.58
C LYS A 61 15.33 -0.93 -10.49
N ASN A 62 14.51 0.01 -10.92
CA ASN A 62 14.79 1.43 -10.83
C ASN A 62 13.96 2.02 -9.70
N GLY A 63 14.63 2.79 -8.83
CA GLY A 63 13.95 3.60 -7.82
C GLY A 63 13.23 4.77 -8.45
N PHE A 64 12.05 5.10 -7.94
CA PHE A 64 11.32 6.29 -8.33
C PHE A 64 10.69 6.98 -7.12
N ARG A 65 10.46 8.29 -7.27
CA ARG A 65 9.73 9.12 -6.32
C ARG A 65 8.97 10.18 -7.10
N LYS A 66 7.66 10.26 -6.92
CA LYS A 66 6.78 11.19 -7.63
C LYS A 66 5.76 11.83 -6.69
N VAL A 67 5.44 13.09 -6.94
CA VAL A 67 4.34 13.81 -6.27
C VAL A 67 3.05 13.43 -6.99
N ILE A 68 1.98 13.17 -6.24
CA ILE A 68 0.65 12.92 -6.81
C ILE A 68 -0.01 14.25 -7.17
N ASN A 69 -0.57 14.34 -8.38
CA ASN A 69 -1.43 15.47 -8.77
C ASN A 69 -2.79 15.37 -8.06
N LEU A 70 -2.86 15.86 -6.83
CA LEU A 70 -4.08 15.82 -6.02
C LEU A 70 -5.24 16.65 -6.60
N ASP A 71 -4.95 17.72 -7.35
CA ASP A 71 -5.98 18.55 -7.99
C ASP A 71 -6.72 17.76 -9.08
N LEU A 72 -5.99 17.00 -9.89
CA LEU A 72 -6.59 16.09 -10.87
C LEU A 72 -7.38 14.98 -10.18
N ILE A 73 -6.81 14.36 -9.15
CA ILE A 73 -7.49 13.28 -8.41
C ILE A 73 -8.81 13.78 -7.81
N GLN A 74 -8.82 15.00 -7.26
CA GLN A 74 -10.03 15.61 -6.72
C GLN A 74 -11.10 15.81 -7.80
N LYS A 75 -10.74 16.33 -8.97
CA LYS A 75 -11.67 16.47 -10.12
C LYS A 75 -12.24 15.12 -10.57
N ILE A 76 -11.40 14.09 -10.65
CA ILE A 76 -11.83 12.72 -11.01
C ILE A 76 -12.78 12.17 -9.94
N LYS A 77 -12.50 12.42 -8.66
CA LYS A 77 -13.33 11.98 -7.53
C LYS A 77 -14.71 12.61 -7.54
N GLU A 78 -14.79 13.92 -7.74
CA GLU A 78 -16.04 14.65 -7.84
C GLU A 78 -16.89 14.12 -9.00
N LYS A 79 -16.29 13.95 -10.18
CA LYS A 79 -16.98 13.37 -11.36
C LYS A 79 -17.48 11.95 -11.09
N ASN A 80 -16.66 11.10 -10.47
CA ASN A 80 -17.07 9.74 -10.13
C ASN A 80 -18.23 9.75 -9.14
N ASN A 81 -18.09 10.45 -8.01
CA ASN A 81 -19.09 10.44 -6.95
C ASN A 81 -20.42 11.08 -7.39
N ALA A 82 -20.39 12.11 -8.24
CA ALA A 82 -21.62 12.66 -8.84
C ALA A 82 -22.40 11.63 -9.67
N ALA A 83 -21.73 10.64 -10.25
CA ALA A 83 -22.34 9.59 -11.05
C ALA A 83 -22.67 8.30 -10.27
N CYS A 84 -22.35 8.24 -8.97
CA CYS A 84 -22.42 6.99 -8.17
C CYS A 84 -23.66 6.87 -7.27
N GLY A 85 -24.53 7.88 -7.22
CA GLY A 85 -25.72 7.85 -6.35
C GLY A 85 -25.34 7.72 -4.87
N ASP A 86 -25.77 6.63 -4.24
CA ASP A 86 -25.49 6.26 -2.85
C ASP A 86 -24.10 5.63 -2.64
N ARG A 87 -23.43 5.23 -3.72
CA ARG A 87 -22.06 4.70 -3.67
C ARG A 87 -21.04 5.82 -3.74
N TRP A 88 -19.85 5.56 -3.21
CA TRP A 88 -18.75 6.53 -3.25
C TRP A 88 -17.41 5.84 -3.46
N VAL A 89 -16.48 6.58 -4.08
CA VAL A 89 -15.06 6.23 -4.18
C VAL A 89 -14.21 7.25 -3.42
N SER A 90 -13.13 6.77 -2.81
CA SER A 90 -12.16 7.61 -2.13
C SER A 90 -11.10 8.14 -3.08
N THR A 91 -10.35 9.13 -2.60
CA THR A 91 -9.09 9.58 -3.22
C THR A 91 -8.12 8.41 -3.42
N HIS A 92 -8.08 7.48 -2.45
CA HIS A 92 -7.24 6.29 -2.48
C HIS A 92 -7.64 5.34 -3.61
N ASP A 93 -8.94 5.11 -3.78
CA ASP A 93 -9.47 4.18 -4.79
C ASP A 93 -9.07 4.63 -6.20
N ILE A 94 -9.13 5.95 -6.46
CA ILE A 94 -8.79 6.56 -7.74
C ILE A 94 -7.29 6.47 -8.02
N ILE A 95 -6.45 6.82 -7.03
CA ILE A 95 -4.99 6.72 -7.17
C ILE A 95 -4.60 5.27 -7.45
N THR A 96 -5.19 4.31 -6.72
CA THR A 96 -4.91 2.88 -6.87
C THR A 96 -5.29 2.36 -8.25
N SER A 97 -6.51 2.67 -8.72
CA SER A 97 -6.95 2.24 -10.05
C SER A 97 -6.07 2.83 -11.16
N MET A 98 -5.77 4.13 -11.09
CA MET A 98 -4.89 4.80 -12.07
C MET A 98 -3.47 4.22 -12.06
N LEU A 99 -2.93 3.92 -10.88
CA LEU A 99 -1.60 3.34 -10.74
C LEU A 99 -1.57 1.94 -11.35
N PHE A 100 -2.46 1.05 -10.94
CA PHE A 100 -2.49 -0.32 -11.43
C PHE A 100 -2.71 -0.40 -12.95
N ASN A 101 -3.59 0.43 -13.51
CA ASN A 101 -3.78 0.53 -14.96
C ASN A 101 -2.52 1.03 -15.69
N SER A 102 -1.69 1.84 -15.04
CA SER A 102 -0.42 2.34 -15.60
C SER A 102 0.67 1.27 -15.60
N LEU A 103 0.72 0.44 -14.56
CA LEU A 103 1.77 -0.57 -14.38
C LEU A 103 1.66 -1.74 -15.37
N LYS A 104 0.44 -2.03 -15.84
CA LYS A 104 0.14 -3.14 -16.76
C LYS A 104 0.75 -4.45 -16.25
N ALA A 105 0.45 -4.77 -15.00
CA ALA A 105 0.83 -6.01 -14.34
C ALA A 105 -0.33 -7.02 -14.43
N ASP A 106 0.01 -8.31 -14.43
CA ASP A 106 -0.96 -9.40 -14.54
C ASP A 106 -1.66 -9.67 -13.21
N GLN A 107 -0.94 -9.47 -12.10
CA GLN A 107 -1.47 -9.62 -10.75
C GLN A 107 -1.19 -8.37 -9.93
N LEU A 108 -2.23 -7.84 -9.32
CA LEU A 108 -2.21 -6.61 -8.54
C LEU A 108 -2.52 -6.94 -7.09
N MET A 109 -1.74 -6.37 -6.20
CA MET A 109 -1.77 -6.67 -4.78
C MET A 109 -1.91 -5.37 -4.03
N TYR A 110 -2.96 -5.25 -3.24
CA TYR A 110 -3.24 -4.07 -2.44
C TYR A 110 -3.22 -4.43 -0.96
N ALA A 111 -2.21 -3.95 -0.24
CA ALA A 111 -2.05 -4.22 1.19
C ALA A 111 -3.10 -3.46 2.00
N ILE A 112 -3.84 -4.17 2.85
CA ILE A 112 -4.93 -3.65 3.67
C ILE A 112 -4.65 -3.87 5.16
N ASN A 113 -4.97 -2.88 5.98
CA ASN A 113 -4.99 -3.04 7.44
C ASN A 113 -6.24 -3.85 7.83
N THR A 114 -6.07 -5.00 8.46
CA THR A 114 -7.17 -5.92 8.78
C THR A 114 -7.90 -5.57 10.08
N ARG A 115 -7.29 -4.75 10.95
CA ARG A 115 -7.87 -4.36 12.25
C ARG A 115 -9.31 -3.84 12.15
N PRO A 116 -9.68 -2.96 11.20
CA PRO A 116 -11.06 -2.46 11.13
C PRO A 116 -12.05 -3.48 10.54
N HIS A 117 -11.63 -4.71 10.23
CA HIS A 117 -12.37 -5.69 9.45
C HIS A 117 -12.52 -7.04 10.17
N LEU A 118 -11.65 -7.33 11.15
CA LEU A 118 -11.69 -8.55 11.94
C LEU A 118 -12.16 -8.22 13.36
N SER A 119 -13.24 -8.85 13.82
CA SER A 119 -13.90 -8.50 15.08
C SER A 119 -13.08 -8.75 16.35
N TYR A 120 -12.03 -9.56 16.25
CA TYR A 120 -11.10 -9.88 17.34
C TYR A 120 -9.85 -8.99 17.34
N LEU A 121 -9.75 -8.06 16.38
CA LEU A 121 -8.70 -7.06 16.30
C LEU A 121 -9.28 -5.66 16.55
N ASP A 122 -8.48 -4.79 17.16
CA ASP A 122 -8.78 -3.38 17.30
C ASP A 122 -7.55 -2.49 17.02
N ASP A 123 -7.69 -1.18 17.21
CA ASP A 123 -6.65 -0.19 16.93
C ASP A 123 -5.55 -0.10 18.01
N HIS A 124 -5.67 -0.85 19.11
CA HIS A 124 -4.67 -0.99 20.17
C HIS A 124 -3.78 -2.22 19.96
N ASP A 125 -4.17 -3.15 19.09
CA ASP A 125 -3.37 -4.32 18.74
C ASP A 125 -2.11 -3.95 17.93
N VAL A 126 -0.96 -4.15 18.57
CA VAL A 126 0.36 -3.96 17.97
C VAL A 126 0.86 -5.27 17.39
N GLY A 127 1.22 -5.25 16.12
CA GLY A 127 1.63 -6.44 15.38
C GLY A 127 1.57 -6.25 13.88
N ASN A 128 1.79 -7.34 13.14
CA ASN A 128 1.53 -7.39 11.71
C ASN A 128 0.12 -7.95 11.52
N TYR A 129 -0.81 -7.06 11.21
CA TYR A 129 -2.20 -7.37 10.88
C TYR A 129 -2.50 -6.69 9.55
N VAL A 130 -1.71 -7.08 8.54
CA VAL A 130 -1.84 -6.65 7.15
C VAL A 130 -2.15 -7.88 6.32
N ASP A 131 -3.08 -7.72 5.40
CA ASP A 131 -3.42 -8.72 4.40
C ASP A 131 -3.36 -8.09 3.01
N ALA A 132 -3.56 -8.86 1.96
CA ALA A 132 -3.54 -8.37 0.59
C ALA A 132 -4.83 -8.73 -0.15
N ILE A 133 -5.44 -7.71 -0.76
CA ILE A 133 -6.44 -7.93 -1.81
C ILE A 133 -5.68 -8.23 -3.10
N ILE A 134 -5.95 -9.39 -3.69
CA ILE A 134 -5.32 -9.85 -4.93
C ILE A 134 -6.33 -9.72 -6.07
N ILE A 135 -5.94 -9.03 -7.13
CA ILE A 135 -6.75 -8.82 -8.33
C ILE A 135 -5.95 -9.32 -9.53
N ASP A 136 -6.48 -10.35 -10.20
CA ASP A 136 -5.94 -10.78 -11.50
C ASP A 136 -6.46 -9.83 -12.58
N SER A 137 -5.54 -9.19 -13.28
CA SER A 137 -5.85 -8.11 -14.23
C SER A 137 -5.76 -8.64 -15.66
N SER A 138 -6.91 -8.90 -16.29
CA SER A 138 -7.04 -8.98 -17.75
C SER A 138 -7.54 -7.68 -18.39
N ASP A 139 -8.18 -6.82 -17.61
CA ASP A 139 -8.96 -5.68 -18.08
C ASP A 139 -8.62 -4.40 -17.30
N GLU A 140 -9.15 -3.26 -17.75
CA GLU A 140 -8.98 -1.98 -17.05
C GLU A 140 -9.76 -1.99 -15.73
N ILE A 141 -9.10 -1.56 -14.64
CA ILE A 141 -9.68 -1.51 -13.30
C ILE A 141 -10.11 -0.09 -12.99
N THR A 142 -11.33 0.07 -12.48
CA THR A 142 -11.87 1.37 -12.09
C THR A 142 -11.76 1.60 -10.58
N ALA A 143 -11.90 2.85 -10.14
CA ALA A 143 -11.97 3.17 -8.71
C ALA A 143 -13.14 2.45 -8.00
N LYS A 144 -14.22 2.17 -8.73
CA LYS A 144 -15.37 1.41 -8.20
C LYS A 144 -14.98 -0.04 -7.92
N ASP A 145 -14.16 -0.65 -8.78
CA ASP A 145 -13.71 -2.03 -8.60
C ASP A 145 -12.78 -2.16 -7.40
N ILE A 146 -11.89 -1.17 -7.18
CA ILE A 146 -11.07 -1.09 -5.97
C ILE A 146 -11.94 -0.99 -4.72
N ARG A 147 -12.94 -0.09 -4.73
CA ARG A 147 -13.89 0.06 -3.63
C ARG A 147 -14.66 -1.22 -3.36
N GLN A 148 -15.16 -1.86 -4.41
CA GLN A 148 -15.92 -3.10 -4.30
C GLN A 148 -15.06 -4.20 -3.69
N SER A 149 -13.82 -4.36 -4.15
CA SER A 149 -12.87 -5.36 -3.61
C SER A 149 -12.61 -5.17 -2.12
N ILE A 150 -12.49 -3.92 -1.65
CA ILE A 150 -12.35 -3.61 -0.21
C ILE A 150 -13.63 -3.95 0.56
N ASN A 151 -14.80 -3.70 -0.01
CA ASN A 151 -16.08 -4.02 0.63
C ASN A 151 -16.32 -5.54 0.67
N ASP A 152 -15.94 -6.27 -0.39
CA ASP A 152 -16.01 -7.72 -0.43
C ASP A 152 -15.12 -8.32 0.65
N TYR A 153 -13.88 -7.82 0.78
CA TYR A 153 -12.97 -8.19 1.87
C TYR A 153 -13.62 -8.00 3.24
N LYS A 154 -14.22 -6.83 3.49
CA LYS A 154 -14.92 -6.53 4.77
C LYS A 154 -16.07 -7.47 5.07
N SER A 155 -16.76 -7.94 4.04
CA SER A 155 -17.91 -8.83 4.20
C SER A 155 -17.54 -10.29 4.45
N GLY A 156 -16.25 -10.62 4.51
CA GLY A 156 -15.76 -12.00 4.60
C GLY A 156 -15.92 -12.79 3.31
N LEU A 157 -16.34 -12.13 2.22
CA LEU A 157 -16.22 -12.65 0.85
C LEU A 157 -14.74 -12.56 0.48
N HIS A 158 -13.93 -13.46 1.04
CA HIS A 158 -12.56 -13.65 0.62
C HIS A 158 -12.60 -14.10 -0.84
N VAL A 159 -12.46 -13.15 -1.77
CA VAL A 159 -12.15 -13.47 -3.15
C VAL A 159 -10.69 -13.92 -3.15
N LYS A 160 -10.46 -15.18 -2.75
CA LYS A 160 -9.34 -15.91 -3.35
C LYS A 160 -9.67 -15.91 -4.83
N SER A 161 -8.90 -15.19 -5.64
CA SER A 161 -9.06 -15.38 -7.07
C SER A 161 -8.66 -16.84 -7.33
N ASP A 162 -9.65 -17.71 -7.53
CA ASP A 162 -9.47 -19.10 -7.98
C ASP A 162 -8.93 -19.17 -9.42
N LYS A 163 -8.32 -18.08 -9.91
CA LYS A 163 -7.89 -17.88 -11.28
C LYS A 163 -6.47 -17.34 -11.33
N LEU A 164 -5.57 -17.95 -10.55
CA LEU A 164 -4.20 -18.10 -11.04
C LEU A 164 -4.29 -18.99 -12.30
N LYS A 165 -4.58 -18.38 -13.45
CA LYS A 165 -4.40 -19.04 -14.73
C LYS A 165 -2.95 -19.49 -14.73
N ASN A 166 -2.74 -20.79 -14.85
CA ASN A 166 -1.46 -21.40 -15.20
C ASN A 166 -1.03 -20.80 -16.55
N SER A 167 -0.48 -19.60 -16.51
CA SER A 167 0.14 -18.95 -17.66
C SER A 167 1.56 -19.48 -17.68
N ASN A 168 1.93 -20.10 -18.79
CA ASN A 168 3.28 -20.66 -19.02
C ASN A 168 4.36 -19.55 -19.17
N GLY A 169 4.07 -18.31 -18.73
CA GLY A 169 4.95 -17.15 -18.73
C GLY A 169 5.09 -16.59 -17.31
N ALA A 170 6.17 -15.86 -17.06
CA ALA A 170 6.38 -15.22 -15.75
C ALA A 170 5.32 -14.13 -15.51
N THR A 171 4.42 -14.34 -14.55
CA THR A 171 3.40 -13.37 -14.11
C THR A 171 4.06 -12.10 -13.60
N LYS A 172 3.72 -10.95 -14.19
CA LYS A 172 4.17 -9.64 -13.74
C LYS A 172 3.31 -9.18 -12.57
N THR A 173 3.95 -8.84 -11.46
CA THR A 173 3.24 -8.52 -10.21
C THR A 173 3.45 -7.06 -9.78
N ALA A 174 2.40 -6.45 -9.23
CA ALA A 174 2.47 -5.11 -8.63
C ALA A 174 1.89 -5.12 -7.22
N LEU A 175 2.63 -4.56 -6.27
CA LEU A 175 2.22 -4.38 -4.88
C LEU A 175 2.13 -2.89 -4.53
N LEU A 176 0.98 -2.46 -4.02
CA LEU A 176 0.80 -1.16 -3.41
C LEU A 176 0.55 -1.34 -1.91
N THR A 177 1.39 -0.70 -1.09
CA THR A 177 1.09 -0.42 0.31
C THR A 177 0.88 1.08 0.48
N SER A 178 -0.08 1.44 1.31
CA SER A 178 -0.44 2.83 1.51
C SER A 178 -0.50 3.18 2.99
N TRP A 179 0.10 4.31 3.31
CA TRP A 179 0.32 4.81 4.66
C TRP A 179 -0.46 6.10 4.93
N VAL A 180 -1.14 6.62 3.91
CA VAL A 180 -1.84 7.91 3.95
C VAL A 180 -2.93 7.97 5.00
N GLN A 181 -3.62 6.86 5.24
CA GLN A 181 -4.71 6.75 6.21
C GLN A 181 -4.24 6.89 7.66
N ASN A 182 -2.95 6.69 7.93
CA ASN A 182 -2.38 6.74 9.27
C ASN A 182 -1.56 8.01 9.53
N TYR A 183 -1.37 8.85 8.52
CA TYR A 183 -0.52 10.03 8.61
C TYR A 183 -1.10 11.10 9.54
N LYS A 184 -0.22 11.69 10.36
CA LYS A 184 -0.48 12.90 11.15
C LYS A 184 0.81 13.74 11.15
N THR A 185 0.68 15.06 11.08
CA THR A 185 1.76 15.98 11.44
C THR A 185 1.98 15.95 12.94
N LEU A 186 3.22 15.73 13.38
CA LEU A 186 3.56 15.80 14.79
C LEU A 186 3.68 17.26 15.26
N ILE A 187 3.05 17.54 16.39
CA ILE A 187 3.19 18.77 17.15
C ILE A 187 4.36 18.59 18.12
N LEU A 188 5.48 19.25 17.84
CA LEU A 188 6.73 19.12 18.61
C LEU A 188 7.01 20.32 19.52
N GLY A 189 5.97 21.10 19.83
CA GLY A 189 6.03 22.32 20.63
C GLY A 189 6.09 23.59 19.78
N ALA A 190 6.03 24.75 20.43
CA ALA A 190 5.88 26.04 19.75
C ALA A 190 7.04 26.41 18.82
N ASN A 191 8.25 25.91 19.11
CA ASN A 191 9.48 26.26 18.39
C ASN A 191 9.96 25.16 17.43
N CYS A 192 9.19 24.08 17.24
CA CYS A 192 9.57 22.97 16.38
C CYS A 192 8.41 22.54 15.48
N LYS A 193 8.66 22.55 14.17
CA LYS A 193 7.68 22.15 13.15
C LYS A 193 8.20 20.97 12.36
N GLN A 194 7.33 19.97 12.14
CA GLN A 194 7.58 18.94 11.15
C GLN A 194 7.45 19.54 9.74
N ASN A 195 8.54 19.56 8.97
CA ASN A 195 8.53 20.03 7.58
C ASN A 195 8.02 18.97 6.62
N PHE A 196 8.48 17.73 6.78
CA PHE A 196 8.07 16.61 5.94
C PHE A 196 8.27 15.27 6.65
N HIS A 197 7.57 14.25 6.16
CA HIS A 197 7.73 12.84 6.49
C HIS A 197 8.18 12.07 5.25
N LEU A 198 9.21 11.25 5.36
CA LEU A 198 9.81 10.53 4.24
C LEU A 198 10.12 9.09 4.67
N PRO A 199 9.57 8.07 3.97
CA PRO A 199 10.04 6.71 4.09
C PRO A 199 11.52 6.64 3.70
N LEU A 200 12.35 6.14 4.61
CA LEU A 200 13.75 5.86 4.32
C LEU A 200 13.88 4.38 3.97
N VAL A 201 14.46 4.09 2.81
CA VAL A 201 14.85 2.73 2.43
C VAL A 201 16.37 2.66 2.48
N PRO A 202 16.95 2.07 3.53
CA PRO A 202 18.38 1.78 3.58
C PRO A 202 18.80 0.94 2.37
N SER A 203 19.89 1.31 1.71
CA SER A 203 20.40 0.65 0.50
C SER A 203 20.74 -0.84 0.71
N ASN A 204 21.00 -1.24 1.95
CA ASN A 204 21.31 -2.62 2.37
C ASN A 204 20.08 -3.49 2.70
N LEU A 205 18.86 -2.93 2.72
CA LEU A 205 17.61 -3.67 3.00
C LEU A 205 16.92 -4.21 1.74
N GLN A 206 17.64 -4.35 0.62
CA GLN A 206 17.16 -5.09 -0.56
C GLN A 206 17.12 -6.60 -0.27
N GLY A 207 16.24 -7.02 0.64
CA GLY A 207 16.03 -8.41 1.01
C GLY A 207 15.37 -9.20 -0.12
N LYS A 208 15.56 -10.53 -0.10
CA LYS A 208 14.97 -11.49 -1.06
C LYS A 208 13.43 -11.39 -1.16
N ALA A 209 12.75 -10.93 -0.10
CA ALA A 209 11.29 -10.74 -0.07
C ALA A 209 10.77 -9.70 -1.09
N ILE A 210 11.57 -8.69 -1.43
CA ILE A 210 11.24 -7.68 -2.46
C ILE A 210 11.61 -8.20 -3.86
N GLY A 211 12.37 -9.30 -3.96
CA GLY A 211 12.89 -9.84 -5.21
C GLY A 211 11.79 -10.24 -6.20
N GLY A 212 10.71 -10.85 -5.71
CA GLY A 212 9.65 -11.44 -6.52
C GLY A 212 8.64 -10.47 -7.15
N VAL A 213 8.62 -9.19 -6.75
CA VAL A 213 7.64 -8.21 -7.25
C VAL A 213 8.20 -7.32 -8.35
N ASP A 214 7.54 -7.19 -9.49
CA ASP A 214 7.99 -6.31 -10.59
C ASP A 214 7.85 -4.82 -10.25
N HIS A 215 6.77 -4.47 -9.55
CA HIS A 215 6.46 -3.10 -9.13
C HIS A 215 6.11 -3.05 -7.64
N LEU A 216 6.97 -2.46 -6.82
CA LEU A 216 6.70 -2.20 -5.41
C LEU A 216 6.46 -0.71 -5.21
N CYS A 217 5.28 -0.34 -4.70
CA CYS A 217 4.87 1.05 -4.52
C CYS A 217 4.45 1.32 -3.07
N VAL A 218 4.90 2.45 -2.53
CA VAL A 218 4.49 3.00 -1.23
C VAL A 218 3.85 4.36 -1.46
N LEU A 219 2.56 4.47 -1.14
CA LEU A 219 1.83 5.75 -1.14
C LEU A 219 1.83 6.34 0.27
N PHE A 220 2.29 7.59 0.43
CA PHE A 220 2.41 8.26 1.72
C PHE A 220 2.22 9.76 1.61
N CYS A 221 2.00 10.43 2.74
CA CYS A 221 1.96 11.89 2.81
C CYS A 221 3.36 12.43 3.12
N LEU A 222 3.89 13.28 2.23
CA LEU A 222 5.09 14.07 2.52
C LEU A 222 4.79 15.12 3.60
N ASN A 223 3.64 15.74 3.50
CA ASN A 223 3.04 16.66 4.48
C ASN A 223 1.51 16.64 4.32
N GLU A 224 0.79 17.47 5.07
CA GLU A 224 -0.69 17.55 5.06
C GLU A 224 -1.31 17.80 3.69
N SER A 225 -0.58 18.47 2.80
CA SER A 225 -1.06 18.90 1.48
C SER A 225 -0.46 18.12 0.31
N THR A 226 0.58 17.31 0.56
CA THR A 226 1.38 16.69 -0.49
C THR A 226 1.45 15.18 -0.31
N TRP A 227 0.84 14.45 -1.24
CA TRP A 227 0.95 12.99 -1.33
C TRP A 227 2.03 12.60 -2.33
N MET A 228 2.70 11.49 -2.05
CA MET A 228 3.80 11.00 -2.86
C MET A 228 3.74 9.49 -3.01
N LEU A 229 4.22 9.03 -4.17
CA LEU A 229 4.46 7.62 -4.46
C LEU A 229 5.97 7.40 -4.57
N VAL A 230 6.52 6.48 -3.79
CA VAL A 230 7.90 5.97 -3.98
C VAL A 230 7.84 4.50 -4.29
N GLY A 231 8.87 3.99 -4.97
CA GLY A 231 8.94 2.57 -5.19
C GLY A 231 10.12 2.10 -5.98
N LEU A 232 10.04 0.82 -6.33
CA LEU A 232 10.95 0.11 -7.22
C LEU A 232 10.13 -0.44 -8.38
N THR A 233 10.65 -0.31 -9.60
CA THR A 233 9.96 -0.78 -10.81
C THR A 233 10.94 -1.40 -11.80
N THR A 234 10.56 -2.52 -12.43
CA THR A 234 11.33 -3.13 -13.53
C THR A 234 11.18 -2.38 -14.85
N ASN A 235 10.15 -1.55 -15.00
CA ASN A 235 9.90 -0.70 -16.17
C ASN A 235 9.60 0.74 -15.75
N THR A 236 10.26 1.74 -16.33
CA THR A 236 10.04 3.17 -16.02
C THR A 236 9.12 3.89 -17.00
N ASN A 237 8.76 3.29 -18.14
CA ASN A 237 7.99 3.95 -19.19
C ASN A 237 6.63 4.48 -18.70
N TRP A 238 6.01 3.78 -17.74
CA TRP A 238 4.74 4.20 -17.15
C TRP A 238 4.83 5.50 -16.32
N LEU A 239 6.04 5.97 -15.99
CA LEU A 239 6.26 7.22 -15.27
C LEU A 239 6.22 8.45 -16.21
N GLU A 240 6.50 8.25 -17.49
CA GLU A 240 6.59 9.32 -18.47
C GLU A 240 5.19 9.80 -18.85
N ASN A 241 4.97 11.12 -18.79
CA ASN A 241 3.69 11.75 -19.13
C ASN A 241 2.47 11.14 -18.39
N ASN A 242 2.69 10.53 -17.23
CA ASN A 242 1.61 9.91 -16.48
C ASN A 242 0.77 10.99 -15.77
N PRO A 243 -0.55 11.06 -16.01
CA PRO A 243 -1.41 12.07 -15.40
C PRO A 243 -1.42 12.02 -13.87
N LEU A 244 -1.06 10.89 -13.24
CA LEU A 244 -0.87 10.81 -11.79
C LEU A 244 0.18 11.80 -11.25
N PHE A 245 1.14 12.23 -12.08
CA PHE A 245 2.30 13.01 -11.67
C PHE A 245 2.52 14.30 -12.45
N LEU A 246 1.71 14.55 -13.50
CA LEU A 246 1.77 15.78 -14.28
C LEU A 246 1.05 16.88 -13.50
N ASN A 247 1.77 17.90 -13.05
CA ASN A 247 1.19 19.10 -12.43
C ASN A 247 1.03 20.21 -13.45
#